data_AF-A0A183Q248-F1
#
_entry.id   AF-A0A183Q248-F1
#
_cell.length_a   1.000
_cell.length_b   1.000
_cell.length_c   1.000
_cell.angle_alpha   90.00
_cell.angle_beta   90.00
_cell.angle_gamma   90.00
#
_symmetry.space_group_name_H-M   'P 1'
#
loop_
_entity.id
_entity.type
_entity.pdbx_description
1 polymer ?
#
loop_
_entity_poly.entity_id
_entity_poly.type
_entity_poly.pdbx_seq_one_letter_code
_entity_poly.pdbx_strand_id
1 'polypeptide(L)'
;VNVVVIIGKADSLTPDECSQFKQIILQELYNHNIKLYDFPESVAKLGGADESYSVNEIRQARGRQPFAVVTSNNLVTLPDGRKVYGRSYPWGVVECDNLAHNDFNALKHLLMSVHLQVS
;
A
#
# COMPACT_ATOMS: atom_id res chain seq x y z
N VAL A 1 12.41 12.19 -12.50
CA VAL A 1 12.13 11.78 -11.10
C VAL A 1 10.88 10.91 -11.13
N ASN A 2 10.87 9.80 -10.39
CA ASN A 2 9.71 8.91 -10.29
C ASN A 2 8.86 9.33 -9.09
N VAL A 3 7.55 9.52 -9.28
CA VAL A 3 6.63 10.02 -8.25
C VAL A 3 5.68 8.92 -7.81
N VAL A 4 5.69 8.57 -6.52
CA VAL A 4 4.72 7.66 -5.91
C VAL A 4 3.94 8.43 -4.85
N VAL A 5 2.62 8.41 -4.93
CA VAL A 5 1.75 9.15 -4.00
C VAL A 5 1.18 8.22 -2.94
N ILE A 6 1.23 8.70 -1.70
CA ILE A 6 0.84 7.97 -0.50
C ILE A 6 -0.13 8.85 0.30
N ILE A 7 -1.27 8.28 0.67
CA ILE A 7 -2.18 8.83 1.68
C ILE A 7 -1.74 8.25 3.02
N GLY A 8 -1.05 9.07 3.83
CA GLY A 8 -0.61 8.67 5.17
C GLY A 8 -1.77 8.67 6.17
N LYS A 9 -1.62 7.88 7.24
CA LYS A 9 -2.61 7.80 8.34
C LYS A 9 -4.01 7.47 7.80
N ALA A 10 -4.09 6.55 6.83
CA ALA A 10 -5.34 6.25 6.14
C ALA A 10 -6.45 5.71 7.06
N ASP A 11 -6.09 5.20 8.24
CA ASP A 11 -7.02 4.82 9.30
C ASP A 11 -7.76 6.01 9.95
N SER A 12 -7.45 7.26 9.60
CA SER A 12 -8.30 8.40 9.93
C SER A 12 -9.46 8.64 8.97
N LEU A 13 -9.55 7.86 7.89
CA LEU A 13 -10.61 7.93 6.89
C LEU A 13 -11.44 6.65 6.92
N THR A 14 -12.74 6.78 6.71
CA THR A 14 -13.57 5.63 6.38
C THR A 14 -13.21 5.08 4.98
N PRO A 15 -13.56 3.83 4.65
CA PRO A 15 -13.30 3.27 3.33
C PRO A 15 -13.89 4.10 2.18
N ASP A 16 -15.09 4.66 2.38
CA ASP A 16 -15.77 5.49 1.38
C ASP A 16 -15.06 6.84 1.19
N GLU A 17 -14.69 7.51 2.29
CA GLU A 17 -13.90 8.75 2.24
C GLU A 17 -12.54 8.52 1.59
N CYS A 18 -11.87 7.41 1.92
CA CYS A 18 -10.59 7.05 1.32
C CYS A 18 -10.72 6.84 -0.19
N SER A 19 -11.77 6.13 -0.64
CA SER A 19 -12.05 5.90 -2.06
C SER A 19 -12.29 7.23 -2.79
N GLN A 20 -13.14 8.09 -2.23
CA GLN A 20 -13.39 9.43 -2.80
C GLN A 20 -12.11 10.27 -2.85
N PHE A 21 -11.32 10.26 -1.78
CA PHE A 21 -10.08 11.01 -1.71
C PHE A 21 -9.05 10.53 -2.73
N LYS A 22 -8.95 9.22 -2.97
CA LYS A 22 -8.11 8.66 -4.05
C LYS A 22 -8.52 9.20 -5.42
N GLN A 23 -9.83 9.28 -5.71
CA GLN A 23 -10.32 9.82 -6.99
C GLN A 23 -9.98 11.31 -7.15
N ILE A 24 -10.18 12.10 -6.09
CA ILE A 24 -9.85 13.54 -6.09
C ILE A 24 -8.35 13.73 -6.36
N ILE A 25 -7.48 12.98 -5.67
CA ILE A 25 -6.03 13.07 -5.89
C ILE A 25 -5.68 12.74 -7.35
N LEU A 26 -6.22 11.66 -7.92
CA LEU A 26 -5.95 11.27 -9.30
C LEU A 26 -6.41 12.34 -10.31
N GLN A 27 -7.57 12.94 -10.08
CA GLN A 27 -8.09 14.02 -10.91
C GLN A 27 -7.20 15.28 -10.82
N GLU A 28 -6.77 15.67 -9.62
CA GLU A 28 -5.89 16.82 -9.42
C GLU A 28 -4.51 16.60 -10.06
N LEU A 29 -3.94 15.41 -9.93
CA LEU A 29 -2.67 15.06 -10.59
C LEU A 29 -2.79 15.15 -12.12
N TYR A 30 -3.89 14.65 -12.68
CA TYR A 30 -4.18 14.73 -14.11
C TYR A 30 -4.30 16.19 -14.57
N ASN A 31 -5.10 17.01 -13.88
CA ASN A 31 -5.32 18.42 -14.21
C ASN A 31 -4.01 19.24 -14.21
N HIS A 32 -3.06 18.87 -13.35
CA HIS A 32 -1.77 19.54 -13.23
C HIS A 32 -0.65 18.87 -14.05
N ASN A 33 -0.96 17.90 -14.92
CA ASN A 33 0.00 17.15 -15.73
C ASN A 33 1.10 16.46 -14.91
N ILE A 34 0.80 16.02 -13.68
CA ILE A 34 1.72 15.30 -12.81
C ILE A 34 1.55 13.80 -13.07
N LYS A 35 2.60 13.17 -13.61
CA LYS A 35 2.60 11.74 -13.92
C LYS A 35 3.09 10.92 -12.73
N LEU A 36 2.26 9.96 -12.31
CA LEU A 36 2.66 8.94 -11.36
C LEU A 36 3.65 7.96 -12.00
N TYR A 37 4.49 7.37 -11.16
CA TYR A 37 5.34 6.26 -11.57
C TYR A 37 4.47 5.05 -11.91
N ASP A 38 4.50 4.67 -13.19
CA ASP A 38 3.91 3.43 -13.67
C ASP A 38 4.91 2.29 -13.45
N PHE A 39 4.63 1.46 -12.44
CA PHE A 39 5.42 0.27 -12.15
C PHE A 39 5.42 -0.66 -13.37
N PRO A 40 6.57 -1.04 -13.92
CA PRO A 40 6.59 -1.82 -15.16
C PRO A 40 5.99 -3.23 -14.96
N GLU A 41 5.37 -3.80 -16.00
CA GLU A 41 4.79 -5.16 -15.95
C GLU A 41 5.84 -6.23 -15.62
N SER A 42 7.12 -5.97 -15.91
CA SER A 42 8.24 -6.84 -15.51
C SER A 42 8.36 -7.01 -14.00
N VAL A 43 7.92 -6.02 -13.20
CA VAL A 43 7.85 -6.11 -11.73
C VAL A 43 6.87 -7.21 -11.32
N ALA A 44 5.77 -7.39 -12.05
CA ALA A 44 4.81 -8.46 -11.80
C ALA A 44 5.35 -9.85 -12.16
N LYS A 45 6.33 -9.94 -13.07
CA LYS A 45 6.87 -11.23 -13.56
C LYS A 45 8.03 -11.78 -12.73
N LEU A 46 8.75 -10.94 -11.99
CA LEU A 46 9.92 -11.39 -11.25
C LEU A 46 9.58 -12.15 -9.96
N GLY A 47 8.32 -12.06 -9.49
CA GLY A 47 8.05 -12.35 -8.09
C GLY A 47 8.82 -11.35 -7.20
N GLY A 48 8.37 -11.12 -5.98
CA GLY A 48 9.28 -10.51 -5.02
C GLY A 48 10.49 -11.43 -4.80
N ALA A 49 11.50 -10.97 -4.06
CA ALA A 49 12.47 -11.89 -3.47
C ALA A 49 11.81 -13.02 -2.63
N ASP A 50 10.54 -12.83 -2.23
CA ASP A 50 9.66 -13.87 -1.73
C ASP A 50 8.69 -14.33 -2.85
N GLU A 51 8.67 -15.64 -3.14
CA GLU A 51 7.69 -16.33 -4.02
C GLU A 51 6.23 -16.23 -3.54
N SER A 52 5.93 -15.38 -2.55
CA SER A 52 4.65 -15.31 -1.84
C SER A 52 3.55 -14.59 -2.59
N TYR A 53 3.87 -13.78 -3.62
CA TYR A 53 2.89 -13.04 -4.40
C TYR A 53 2.87 -13.47 -5.86
N SER A 54 1.68 -13.81 -6.33
CA SER A 54 1.38 -14.09 -7.73
C SER A 54 1.43 -12.82 -8.60
N VAL A 55 1.67 -13.02 -9.90
CA VAL A 55 1.61 -11.96 -10.93
C VAL A 55 0.30 -11.15 -10.84
N ASN A 56 -0.81 -11.83 -10.53
CA ASN A 56 -2.12 -11.21 -10.41
C ASN A 56 -2.20 -10.27 -9.21
N GLU A 57 -1.62 -10.63 -8.06
CA GLU A 57 -1.61 -9.79 -6.87
C GLU A 57 -0.74 -8.54 -7.07
N ILE A 58 0.39 -8.66 -7.78
CA ILE A 58 1.22 -7.51 -8.12
C ILE A 58 0.48 -6.57 -9.07
N ARG A 59 -0.24 -7.11 -10.06
CA ARG A 59 -1.09 -6.30 -10.94
C ARG A 59 -2.20 -5.57 -10.16
N GLN A 60 -2.83 -6.23 -9.20
CA GLN A 60 -3.80 -5.60 -8.32
C GLN A 60 -3.15 -4.53 -7.43
N ALA A 61 -1.95 -4.77 -6.92
CA ALA A 61 -1.19 -3.79 -6.13
C ALA A 61 -0.92 -2.51 -6.92
N ARG A 62 -0.56 -2.61 -8.20
CA ARG A 62 -0.37 -1.43 -9.07
C ARG A 62 -1.63 -0.57 -9.17
N GLY A 63 -2.79 -1.21 -9.30
CA GLY A 63 -4.09 -0.53 -9.39
C GLY A 63 -4.55 0.15 -8.09
N ARG A 64 -3.83 0.00 -6.98
CA ARG A 64 -4.19 0.63 -5.69
C ARG A 64 -3.70 2.06 -5.53
N GLN A 65 -2.91 2.59 -6.46
CA GLN A 65 -2.47 3.99 -6.44
C GLN A 65 -3.65 4.97 -6.46
N PRO A 66 -3.62 6.05 -5.64
CA PRO A 66 -2.63 6.37 -4.60
C PRO A 66 -2.74 5.41 -3.39
N PHE A 67 -1.60 5.02 -2.81
CA PHE A 67 -1.57 4.02 -1.74
C PHE A 67 -2.02 4.61 -0.40
N ALA A 68 -3.04 4.01 0.21
CA ALA A 68 -3.54 4.43 1.52
C ALA A 68 -2.88 3.58 2.60
N VAL A 69 -1.93 4.15 3.34
CA VAL A 69 -1.04 3.40 4.22
C VAL A 69 -1.23 3.76 5.69
N VAL A 70 -1.05 2.73 6.52
CA VAL A 70 -0.97 2.86 7.97
C VAL A 70 0.31 2.19 8.42
N THR A 71 1.13 2.91 9.18
CA THR A 71 2.40 2.40 9.70
C THR A 71 2.45 2.61 11.22
N SER A 72 3.20 1.74 11.89
CA SER A 72 3.39 1.79 13.35
C SER A 72 4.69 1.10 13.72
N ASN A 73 5.40 1.65 14.70
CA ASN A 73 6.56 0.99 15.32
C ASN A 73 6.15 0.16 16.55
N ASN A 74 4.87 0.18 16.93
CA ASN A 74 4.37 -0.51 18.11
C ASN A 74 3.91 -1.92 17.77
N LEU A 75 4.33 -2.89 18.57
CA LEU A 75 3.81 -4.26 18.56
C LEU A 75 2.57 -4.35 19.45
N VAL A 76 1.46 -4.79 18.87
CA VAL A 76 0.19 -5.02 19.56
C VAL A 76 -0.07 -6.52 19.60
N THR A 77 -0.50 -7.03 20.76
CA THR A 77 -0.94 -8.42 20.90
C THR A 77 -2.43 -8.50 20.57
N LEU A 78 -2.78 -9.29 19.55
CA LEU A 78 -4.16 -9.56 19.16
C LEU A 78 -4.83 -10.55 20.14
N PRO A 79 -6.18 -10.65 20.14
CA PRO A 79 -6.91 -11.59 21.00
C PRO A 79 -6.53 -13.07 20.80
N ASP A 80 -6.02 -13.43 19.62
CA ASP A 80 -5.53 -14.77 19.29
C ASP A 80 -4.08 -15.03 19.75
N GLY A 81 -3.44 -14.06 20.41
CA GLY A 81 -2.07 -14.16 20.91
C GLY A 81 -0.98 -13.76 19.91
N ARG A 82 -1.31 -13.49 18.64
CA ARG A 82 -0.34 -13.02 17.65
C ARG A 82 0.11 -11.61 17.98
N LYS A 83 1.39 -11.32 17.73
CA LYS A 83 1.96 -9.96 17.84
C LYS A 83 2.15 -9.37 16.46
N VAL A 84 1.56 -8.21 16.23
CA VAL A 84 1.57 -7.54 14.93
C VAL A 84 1.97 -6.08 15.09
N TYR A 85 2.64 -5.51 14.09
CA TYR A 85 2.82 -4.05 14.04
C TYR A 85 1.48 -3.41 13.73
N GLY A 86 1.02 -2.52 14.61
CA GLY A 86 -0.33 -1.99 14.50
C GLY A 86 -0.60 -0.80 15.39
N ARG A 87 -1.80 -0.24 15.21
CA ARG A 87 -2.33 0.86 16.02
C ARG A 87 -3.55 0.35 16.78
N SER A 88 -3.50 0.44 18.10
CA SER A 88 -4.59 -0.01 18.98
C SER A 88 -5.51 1.16 19.32
N TYR A 89 -6.81 0.94 19.16
CA TYR A 89 -7.89 1.87 19.46
C TYR A 89 -8.93 1.19 20.36
N PRO A 90 -9.79 1.96 21.06
CA PRO A 90 -10.88 1.38 21.84
C PRO A 90 -11.84 0.49 21.05
N TRP A 91 -11.95 0.69 19.73
CA TRP A 91 -12.82 -0.07 18.83
C TRP A 91 -12.11 -1.18 18.04
N GLY A 92 -10.79 -1.35 18.18
CA GLY A 92 -10.06 -2.40 17.47
C GLY A 92 -8.61 -2.07 17.19
N VAL A 93 -7.96 -2.96 16.44
CA VAL A 93 -6.54 -2.85 16.08
C VAL A 93 -6.42 -2.75 14.57
N VAL A 94 -5.71 -1.72 14.10
CA VAL A 94 -5.32 -1.60 12.70
C VAL A 94 -3.96 -2.27 12.53
N GLU A 95 -3.96 -3.44 11.90
CA GLU A 95 -2.75 -4.16 11.53
C GLU A 95 -2.08 -3.50 10.31
N CYS A 96 -0.80 -3.13 10.45
CA CYS A 96 -0.06 -2.45 9.37
C CYS A 96 0.25 -3.40 8.21
N ASP A 97 0.42 -4.69 8.47
CA ASP A 97 0.79 -5.68 7.44
C ASP A 97 -0.41 -6.47 6.88
N ASN A 98 -1.63 -5.93 7.03
CA ASN A 98 -2.86 -6.56 6.56
C ASN A 98 -3.50 -5.74 5.41
N LEU A 99 -3.60 -6.34 4.22
CA LEU A 99 -4.17 -5.72 3.01
C LEU A 99 -5.67 -5.39 3.13
N ALA A 100 -6.39 -6.02 4.06
CA ALA A 100 -7.77 -5.65 4.34
C ALA A 100 -7.87 -4.31 5.10
N HIS A 101 -6.79 -3.89 5.77
CA HIS A 101 -6.77 -2.65 6.54
C HIS A 101 -6.12 -1.50 5.78
N ASN A 102 -5.05 -1.77 5.01
CA ASN A 102 -4.30 -0.71 4.32
C ASN A 102 -3.39 -1.25 3.21
N ASP A 103 -2.84 -0.36 2.39
CA ASP A 103 -2.04 -0.70 1.20
C ASP A 103 -0.51 -0.80 1.48
N PHE A 104 -0.06 -0.73 2.73
CA PHE A 104 1.38 -0.73 3.06
C PHE A 104 2.12 -1.93 2.48
N ASN A 105 1.55 -3.13 2.66
CA ASN A 105 2.14 -4.37 2.18
C ASN A 105 2.26 -4.38 0.64
N ALA A 106 1.22 -3.92 -0.07
CA ALA A 106 1.24 -3.78 -1.53
C ALA A 106 2.33 -2.79 -2.01
N LEU A 107 2.45 -1.63 -1.35
CA LEU A 107 3.46 -0.64 -1.66
C LEU A 107 4.88 -1.17 -1.42
N LYS A 108 5.11 -1.81 -0.26
CA LYS A 108 6.41 -2.41 0.10
C LYS A 108 6.88 -3.39 -0.98
N HIS A 109 5.99 -4.29 -1.41
CA HIS A 109 6.32 -5.29 -2.43
C HIS A 109 6.68 -4.68 -3.78
N LEU A 110 5.90 -3.71 -4.24
CA LEU A 110 6.19 -3.02 -5.51
C LEU A 110 7.54 -2.32 -5.48
N LEU A 111 7.86 -1.62 -4.39
CA LEU A 111 9.15 -0.93 -4.24
C LEU A 111 10.33 -1.90 -4.16
N MET A 112 10.21 -2.97 -3.38
CA MET A 112 11.27 -3.99 -3.26
C MET A 112 11.52 -4.69 -4.59
N SER A 113 10.46 -5.01 -5.33
CA SER A 113 10.54 -5.70 -6.62
C SER A 113 11.19 -4.85 -7.72
N VAL A 114 10.98 -3.52 -7.69
CA VAL A 114 11.69 -2.59 -8.61
C VAL A 114 13.17 -2.50 -8.28
N HIS A 115 13.54 -2.51 -7.00
CA HIS A 115 14.95 -2.37 -6.60
C HIS A 115 15.80 -3.59 -6.98
N LEU A 116 15.23 -4.80 -6.90
CA LEU A 116 15.89 -6.05 -7.30
C LEU A 116 16.13 -6.18 -8.81
N GLN A 117 15.50 -5.35 -9.65
CA GLN A 117 15.74 -5.33 -11.10
C GLN A 117 17.03 -4.61 -11.52
N VAL A 118 17.58 -3.75 -10.65
CA VAL A 118 18.68 -2.82 -10.98
C VAL A 118 20.02 -3.30 -10.40
N SER A 119 20.07 -4.49 -9.80
CA SER A 119 21.29 -5.16 -9.32
C SER A 119 21.56 -6.41 -10.13
#